data_AF-A0AAW3ENN2-F1
#
_entry.id   AF-A0AAW3ENN2-F1
#
_cell.length_a   1.000
_cell.length_b   1.000
_cell.length_c   1.000
_cell.angle_alpha   90.00
_cell.angle_beta   90.00
_cell.angle_gamma   90.00
#
_symmetry.space_group_name_H-M   'P 1'
#
loop_
_entity.id
_entity.type
_entity.pdbx_description
1 polymer ?
#
loop_
_entity_poly.entity_id
_entity_poly.type
_entity_poly.pdbx_seq_one_letter_code
_entity_poly.pdbx_strand_id
1 'polypeptide(L)'
;MIKGPLISSQRYLDREKVADKAYRFTKFYVEVYPVVLHGNQYTLIMDGHHNYAASRLAGVEPTYRPIRKKLAKIFSGMTQREIEVFLINNLTDSHLYYVESGEVVEELTMPEVRA
;
A
#
# COMPACT_ATOMS: atom_id res chain seq x y z
N MET A 1 7.83 8.91 2.19
CA MET A 1 8.63 8.42 1.04
C MET A 1 9.05 6.99 1.33
N ILE A 2 9.26 6.14 0.32
CA ILE A 2 9.45 4.68 0.45
C ILE A 2 10.53 4.35 1.49
N LYS A 3 10.19 3.45 2.41
CA LYS A 3 11.07 2.86 3.43
C LYS A 3 10.76 1.36 3.54
N GLY A 4 11.72 0.51 3.22
CA GLY A 4 11.52 -0.94 3.20
C GLY A 4 10.65 -1.42 2.02
N PRO A 5 10.32 -2.72 1.97
CA PRO A 5 9.56 -3.33 0.89
C PRO A 5 8.16 -2.72 0.71
N LEU A 6 7.70 -2.65 -0.53
CA LEU A 6 6.36 -2.18 -0.85
C LEU A 6 5.36 -3.32 -0.67
N ILE A 7 4.34 -3.10 0.17
CA ILE A 7 3.30 -4.09 0.47
C ILE A 7 1.90 -3.53 0.18
N SER A 8 0.91 -4.40 0.02
CA SER A 8 -0.50 -4.03 -0.08
C SER A 8 -1.44 -5.15 0.37
N SER A 9 -2.68 -4.81 0.69
CA SER A 9 -3.79 -5.74 0.94
C SER A 9 -4.92 -5.62 -0.09
N GLN A 10 -4.66 -4.93 -1.20
CA GLN A 10 -5.57 -4.82 -2.35
C GLN A 10 -4.94 -5.50 -3.58
N ARG A 11 -5.60 -6.52 -4.12
CA ARG A 11 -5.21 -7.25 -5.34
C ARG A 11 -6.09 -6.92 -6.53
N TYR A 12 -7.33 -6.48 -6.29
CA TYR A 12 -8.25 -6.16 -7.36
C TYR A 12 -7.67 -5.06 -8.26
N LEU A 13 -7.60 -5.38 -9.56
CA LEU A 13 -7.20 -4.47 -10.62
C LEU A 13 -8.19 -4.58 -11.78
N ASP A 14 -8.72 -3.44 -12.20
CA ASP A 14 -9.54 -3.31 -13.40
C ASP A 14 -8.59 -3.19 -14.58
N ARG A 15 -8.54 -4.24 -15.41
CA ARG A 15 -7.56 -4.36 -16.50
C ARG A 15 -7.76 -3.28 -17.57
N GLU A 16 -9.00 -2.92 -17.87
CA GLU A 16 -9.30 -1.88 -18.85
C GLU A 16 -8.84 -0.51 -18.35
N LYS A 17 -9.12 -0.18 -17.09
CA LYS A 17 -8.63 1.07 -16.48
C LYS A 17 -7.11 1.12 -16.41
N VAL A 18 -6.44 0.01 -16.11
CA VAL A 18 -4.98 -0.06 -16.08
C VAL A 18 -4.41 0.20 -17.47
N ALA A 19 -4.95 -0.45 -18.51
CA ALA A 19 -4.51 -0.26 -19.89
C ALA A 19 -4.75 1.18 -20.38
N ASP A 20 -5.95 1.75 -20.15
CA ASP A 20 -6.27 3.13 -20.52
C ASP A 20 -5.32 4.14 -19.84
N LYS A 21 -5.07 3.97 -18.54
CA LYS A 21 -4.11 4.80 -17.80
C LYS A 21 -2.69 4.67 -18.33
N ALA A 22 -2.22 3.46 -18.61
CA ALA A 22 -0.88 3.21 -19.10
C ALA A 22 -0.65 3.87 -20.47
N TYR A 23 -1.68 3.89 -21.32
CA TYR A 23 -1.64 4.54 -22.62
C TYR A 23 -1.70 6.06 -22.53
N ARG A 24 -2.57 6.61 -21.68
CA ARG A 24 -2.89 8.06 -21.68
C ARG A 24 -2.03 8.90 -20.74
N PHE A 25 -1.56 8.34 -19.63
CA PHE A 25 -0.93 9.13 -18.57
C PHE A 25 0.59 9.12 -18.69
N THR A 26 1.20 10.27 -18.45
CA THR A 26 2.66 10.43 -18.35
C THR A 26 3.16 10.45 -16.90
N LYS A 27 2.25 10.56 -15.93
CA LYS A 27 2.55 10.55 -14.50
C LYS A 27 1.58 9.67 -13.74
N PHE A 28 2.12 8.81 -12.89
CA PHE A 28 1.35 7.85 -12.09
C PHE A 28 1.55 8.13 -10.62
N TYR A 29 0.55 8.74 -9.98
CA TYR A 29 0.63 9.04 -8.55
C TYR A 29 0.13 7.87 -7.71
N VAL A 30 0.92 7.49 -6.72
CA VAL A 30 0.63 6.39 -5.78
C VAL A 30 0.81 6.92 -4.36
N GLU A 31 -0.22 6.80 -3.53
CA GLU A 31 -0.15 7.22 -2.14
C GLU A 31 0.37 6.09 -1.27
N VAL A 32 1.37 6.39 -0.45
CA VAL A 32 2.09 5.40 0.35
C VAL A 32 2.26 5.86 1.79
N TYR A 33 2.33 4.88 2.70
CA TYR A 33 2.57 5.10 4.11
C TYR A 33 3.70 4.20 4.62
N PRO A 34 4.86 4.76 5.02
CA PRO A 34 5.88 4.02 5.73
C PRO A 34 5.36 3.57 7.09
N VAL A 35 5.53 2.29 7.41
CA VAL A 35 5.01 1.67 8.64
C VAL A 35 5.97 0.63 9.18
N VAL A 36 5.95 0.43 10.49
CA VAL A 36 6.62 -0.70 11.14
C VAL A 36 5.54 -1.68 11.61
N LEU A 37 5.61 -2.92 11.13
CA LEU A 37 4.70 -4.02 11.47
C LEU A 37 5.55 -5.19 11.98
N HIS A 38 5.22 -5.71 13.15
CA HIS A 38 5.99 -6.72 13.90
C HIS A 38 7.49 -6.36 14.03
N GLY A 39 7.78 -5.07 14.20
CA GLY A 39 9.16 -4.57 14.29
C GLY A 39 9.89 -4.43 12.94
N ASN A 40 9.30 -4.88 11.84
CA ASN A 40 9.88 -4.77 10.50
C ASN A 40 9.37 -3.53 9.75
N GLN A 41 10.25 -2.84 9.03
CA GLN A 41 9.92 -1.64 8.27
C GLN A 41 9.39 -2.01 6.87
N TYR A 42 8.19 -1.53 6.55
CA TYR A 42 7.58 -1.65 5.23
C TYR A 42 7.08 -0.30 4.73
N THR A 43 6.65 -0.26 3.47
CA THR A 43 5.83 0.81 2.92
C THR A 43 4.55 0.23 2.36
N LEU A 44 3.41 0.70 2.86
CA LEU A 44 2.10 0.25 2.42
C LEU A 44 1.57 1.15 1.29
N ILE A 45 1.11 0.55 0.18
CA ILE A 45 0.30 1.28 -0.81
C ILE A 45 -1.08 1.50 -0.22
N MET A 46 -1.44 2.77 -0.04
CA MET A 46 -2.70 3.19 0.57
C MET A 46 -3.75 3.58 -0.47
N ASP A 47 -3.32 4.10 -1.62
CA ASP A 47 -4.19 4.45 -2.76
C ASP A 47 -3.38 4.48 -4.06
N GLY A 48 -4.06 4.35 -5.19
CA GLY A 48 -3.46 4.43 -6.52
C GLY A 48 -2.98 3.10 -7.11
N HIS A 49 -3.52 1.95 -6.67
CA HIS A 49 -3.11 0.62 -7.16
C HIS A 49 -3.21 0.47 -8.68
N HIS A 50 -4.27 0.97 -9.32
CA HIS A 50 -4.35 0.96 -10.79
C HIS A 50 -3.30 1.87 -11.43
N ASN A 51 -2.93 2.99 -10.80
CA ASN A 51 -1.85 3.84 -11.31
C ASN A 51 -0.49 3.14 -11.16
N TYR A 52 -0.26 2.45 -10.05
CA TYR A 52 0.95 1.64 -9.86
C TYR A 52 1.05 0.55 -10.94
N ALA A 53 -0.02 -0.24 -11.13
CA ALA A 53 -0.05 -1.26 -12.17
C ALA A 53 0.13 -0.67 -13.59
N ALA A 54 -0.49 0.49 -13.86
CA ALA A 54 -0.36 1.18 -15.14
C ALA A 54 1.06 1.72 -15.38
N SER A 55 1.73 2.22 -14.34
CA SER A 55 3.12 2.72 -14.46
C SER A 55 4.07 1.57 -14.80
N ARG A 56 3.88 0.39 -14.17
CA ARG A 56 4.63 -0.83 -14.49
C ARG A 56 4.39 -1.27 -15.93
N LEU A 57 3.14 -1.26 -16.39
CA LEU A 57 2.80 -1.59 -17.77
C LEU A 57 3.42 -0.61 -18.78
N ALA A 58 3.47 0.68 -18.45
CA ALA A 58 4.07 1.72 -19.27
C ALA A 58 5.62 1.76 -19.18
N GLY A 59 6.25 0.98 -18.29
CA GLY A 59 7.68 1.04 -18.04
C GLY A 59 8.14 2.36 -17.40
N VAL A 60 7.25 3.04 -16.68
CA VAL A 60 7.51 4.34 -16.04
C VAL A 60 7.49 4.20 -14.52
N GLU A 61 8.46 4.82 -13.85
CA GLU A 61 8.48 4.88 -12.39
C GLU A 61 7.32 5.74 -11.85
N PRO A 62 6.53 5.25 -10.89
CA PRO A 62 5.45 6.03 -10.31
C PRO A 62 6.01 7.12 -9.40
N THR A 63 5.24 8.21 -9.25
CA THR A 63 5.53 9.24 -8.27
C THR A 63 4.81 8.93 -6.97
N TYR A 64 5.60 8.52 -5.96
CA TYR A 64 5.08 8.26 -4.62
C TYR A 64 4.77 9.55 -3.87
N ARG A 65 3.61 9.57 -3.21
CA ARG A 65 3.13 10.67 -2.38
C ARG A 65 2.78 10.17 -0.98
N PRO A 66 2.88 11.01 0.06
CA PRO A 66 2.32 10.66 1.35
C PRO A 66 0.79 10.52 1.26
N ILE A 67 0.22 9.78 2.20
CA ILE A 67 -1.24 9.68 2.39
C ILE A 67 -1.91 11.06 2.52
N ARG A 68 -3.19 11.14 2.13
CA ARG A 68 -3.98 12.37 2.26
C ARG A 68 -4.03 12.90 3.69
N LYS A 69 -4.15 14.22 3.81
CA LYS A 69 -4.21 14.95 5.10
C LYS A 69 -5.23 14.38 6.10
N LYS A 70 -6.39 13.91 5.62
CA LYS A 70 -7.42 13.31 6.48
C LYS A 70 -6.90 12.07 7.20
N LEU A 71 -6.30 11.13 6.46
CA LEU A 71 -5.77 9.89 7.02
C LEU A 71 -4.52 10.16 7.88
N ALA A 72 -3.65 11.08 7.43
CA ALA A 72 -2.51 11.53 8.22
C ALA A 72 -2.94 12.09 9.59
N LYS A 73 -4.03 12.87 9.64
CA LYS A 73 -4.58 13.41 10.89
C LYS A 73 -5.09 12.30 11.82
N ILE A 74 -5.74 11.26 11.27
CA ILE A 74 -6.19 10.10 12.06
C ILE A 74 -4.99 9.40 12.68
N PHE A 75 -4.00 9.02 11.86
CA PHE A 75 -2.81 8.31 12.34
C PHE A 75 -1.95 9.16 13.29
N SER A 76 -1.93 10.49 13.16
CA SER A 76 -1.22 11.35 14.12
C SER A 76 -1.80 11.32 15.54
N GLY A 77 -3.06 10.89 15.70
CA GLY A 77 -3.69 10.71 17.00
C GLY A 77 -3.54 9.30 17.57
N MET A 78 -2.83 8.40 16.88
CA MET A 78 -2.65 7.00 17.25
C MET A 78 -1.19 6.72 17.60
N THR A 79 -0.97 5.84 18.56
CA THR A 79 0.34 5.24 18.82
C THR A 79 0.74 4.32 17.66
N GLN A 80 2.04 4.02 17.56
CA GLN A 80 2.56 3.07 16.57
C GLN A 80 1.86 1.71 16.66
N ARG A 81 1.61 1.22 17.89
CA ARG A 81 0.92 -0.06 18.12
C ARG A 81 -0.53 -0.03 17.65
N GLU A 82 -1.25 1.06 17.89
CA GLU A 82 -2.63 1.20 17.40
C GLU A 82 -2.69 1.24 15.87
N ILE A 83 -1.73 1.88 15.22
CA ILE A 83 -1.62 1.90 13.74
C ILE A 83 -1.35 0.49 13.21
N GLU A 84 -0.40 -0.22 13.82
CA GLU A 84 -0.08 -1.59 13.47
C GLU A 84 -1.31 -2.51 13.57
N VAL A 85 -1.98 -2.53 14.73
CA VAL A 85 -3.21 -3.30 14.95
C VAL A 85 -4.28 -2.93 13.92
N PHE A 86 -4.45 -1.64 13.65
CA PHE A 86 -5.41 -1.18 12.66
C PHE A 86 -5.09 -1.73 11.27
N LEU A 87 -3.85 -1.61 10.82
CA LEU A 87 -3.45 -2.00 9.46
C LEU A 87 -3.44 -3.51 9.24
N ILE A 88 -3.06 -4.31 10.23
CA ILE A 88 -3.08 -5.78 10.12
C ILE A 88 -4.52 -6.30 10.13
N ASN A 89 -5.41 -5.68 10.92
CA ASN A 89 -6.78 -6.17 11.06
C ASN A 89 -7.77 -5.63 10.02
N ASN A 90 -7.46 -4.49 9.37
CA ASN A 90 -8.37 -3.84 8.42
C ASN A 90 -7.83 -3.96 7.00
N LEU A 91 -7.79 -5.21 6.52
CA LEU A 91 -7.39 -5.56 5.16
C LEU A 91 -8.49 -5.20 4.15
N THR A 92 -8.10 -4.93 2.90
CA THR A 92 -9.05 -4.51 1.86
C THR A 92 -9.70 -5.70 1.17
N ASP A 93 -8.93 -6.52 0.43
CA ASP A 93 -9.45 -7.68 -0.31
C ASP A 93 -8.57 -8.93 -0.22
N SER A 94 -7.43 -8.84 0.48
CA SER A 94 -6.44 -9.91 0.59
C SER A 94 -5.52 -9.74 1.79
N HIS A 95 -4.78 -10.79 2.15
CA HIS A 95 -3.64 -10.68 3.06
C HIS A 95 -2.61 -9.68 2.53
N LEU A 96 -1.84 -9.08 3.45
CA LEU A 96 -0.69 -8.27 3.06
C LEU A 96 0.26 -9.10 2.20
N TYR A 97 0.67 -8.55 1.06
CA TYR A 97 1.58 -9.19 0.12
C TYR A 97 2.65 -8.20 -0.34
N TYR A 98 3.82 -8.71 -0.68
CA TYR A 98 4.88 -7.95 -1.33
C TYR A 98 4.46 -7.59 -2.74
N VAL A 99 4.38 -6.31 -3.06
CA VAL A 99 3.85 -5.83 -4.35
C VAL A 99 4.73 -6.28 -5.51
N GLU A 100 6.03 -6.44 -5.29
CA GLU A 100 6.98 -6.85 -6.33
C GLU A 100 6.92 -8.34 -6.66
N SER A 101 6.87 -9.23 -5.66
CA SER A 101 6.84 -10.68 -5.89
C SER A 101 5.42 -11.26 -5.95
N GLY A 102 4.44 -10.57 -5.36
CA GLY A 102 3.09 -11.08 -5.19
C GLY A 102 2.93 -12.06 -4.03
N GLU A 103 4.01 -12.40 -3.31
CA GLU A 103 4.03 -13.33 -2.19
C GLU A 103 3.37 -12.71 -0.95
N VAL A 104 2.65 -13.53 -0.19
CA VAL A 104 2.03 -13.11 1.07
C VAL A 104 3.13 -12.85 2.11
N VAL A 105 2.93 -11.81 2.91
CA VAL A 105 3.75 -11.51 4.08
C VAL A 105 3.26 -12.41 5.21
N GLU A 106 3.80 -13.64 5.27
CA GLU A 106 3.31 -14.71 6.14
C GLU A 106 3.25 -14.31 7.62
N GLU A 107 4.22 -13.52 8.08
CA GLU A 107 4.29 -13.02 9.46
C GLU A 107 3.12 -12.09 9.83
N LEU A 108 2.40 -11.53 8.86
CA LEU A 108 1.28 -10.59 9.07
C LEU A 108 -0.09 -11.20 8.75
N THR A 109 -0.19 -12.53 8.63
CA THR A 109 -1.45 -13.22 8.27
C THR A 109 -2.43 -13.36 9.42
N MET A 110 -1.92 -13.41 10.64
CA MET A 110 -2.74 -13.52 11.85
C MET A 110 -3.21 -12.15 12.32
N PRO A 111 -4.46 -12.02 12.80
CA PRO A 111 -4.95 -10.76 13.33
C PRO A 111 -4.22 -10.38 14.63
N GLU A 112 -4.02 -9.08 14.81
CA GLU A 112 -3.45 -8.52 16.02
C GLU A 112 -4.51 -8.25 17.09
N VAL A 113 -4.24 -8.66 18.32
CA VAL A 113 -5.08 -8.27 19.47
C VAL A 113 -4.62 -6.95 20.06
N ARG A 114 -5.58 -6.08 20.43
CA ARG A 114 -5.31 -4.95 21.30
C ARG A 114 -4.99 -5.52 22.68
N ALA A 115 -3.75 -5.36 23.13
CA ALA A 115 -3.37 -5.60 24.51
C ALA A 115 -3.83 -4.43 25.38
#